data_AF-A0A1N7BDN2-F1
#
_entry.id   AF-A0A1N7BDN2-F1
#
_cell.length_a   1.000
_cell.length_b   1.000
_cell.length_c   1.000
_cell.angle_alpha   90.00
_cell.angle_beta   90.00
_cell.angle_gamma   90.00
#
_symmetry.space_group_name_H-M   'P 1'
#
loop_
_entity.id
_entity.type
_entity.pdbx_description
1 polymer ?
#
loop_
_entity_poly.entity_id
_entity_poly.type
_entity_poly.pdbx_seq_one_letter_code
_entity_poly.pdbx_strand_id
1 'polypeptide(L)'
;MNIQQLHISKIIVQKGEKIPADGKKEEKQLFYAASGRGFYQQENRIRSFTAGDTVVAETVTEVMSDVREGLVYYQIGWCGEVPLRAVHSAAPSIVVPLLEEWLSRHQTKNSVESLLTGYALFFRFLAAVSVETAPCTMEESAVLINDHLAEPISVSELAARVNMTPPAFTRAFRKKFGCSPTQFMQSERMRRAKECLVQQHPVTLKEVGMKIGIEDEFYFSRLFKKIEGIAPTVFLKKTKPRVAVVSGLLLQDHLLSLGVQPIAAPCYPSMFPNTKGIPSYLRKELEGTRLLNAEKSMQVEEIFRLKPDLILKTACPSDAEQPFWHHHSPVEFLPVHQEWDEYLESIASRIGKEKQAEQVKAEVHQLEEAAKKKLRISGE
;
A
#
# COMPACT_ATOMS: atom_id res chain seq x y z
N MET A 1 21.97 -17.04 32.80
CA MET A 1 21.98 -18.00 31.68
C MET A 1 23.41 -18.42 31.41
N ASN A 2 23.72 -19.73 31.47
CA ASN A 2 25.05 -20.24 31.15
C ASN A 2 25.05 -20.70 29.68
N ILE A 3 25.77 -19.99 28.82
CA ILE A 3 25.80 -20.29 27.38
C ILE A 3 26.45 -21.64 27.04
N GLN A 4 27.22 -22.21 27.98
CA GLN A 4 27.75 -23.57 27.85
C GLN A 4 26.66 -24.65 27.92
N GLN A 5 25.44 -24.27 28.33
CA GLN A 5 24.25 -25.11 28.34
C GLN A 5 23.34 -24.82 27.14
N LEU A 6 23.75 -23.92 26.23
CA LEU A 6 23.04 -23.69 24.97
C LEU A 6 23.52 -24.71 23.93
N HIS A 7 22.60 -25.45 23.35
CA HIS A 7 22.87 -26.35 22.24
C HIS A 7 22.13 -25.87 21.00
N ILE A 8 22.84 -25.81 19.86
CA ILE A 8 22.27 -25.46 18.56
C ILE A 8 22.58 -26.61 17.62
N SER A 9 21.55 -27.15 16.98
CA SER A 9 21.67 -28.23 16.00
C SER A 9 20.95 -27.86 14.72
N LYS A 10 21.64 -27.98 13.58
CA LYS A 10 21.05 -27.85 12.25
C LYS A 10 20.53 -29.22 11.82
N ILE A 11 19.24 -29.29 11.47
CA ILE A 11 18.57 -30.53 11.14
C ILE A 11 17.98 -30.39 9.73
N ILE A 12 18.19 -31.42 8.92
CA ILE A 12 17.67 -31.52 7.55
C ILE A 12 16.69 -32.68 7.54
N VAL A 13 15.41 -32.39 7.34
CA VAL A 13 14.34 -33.39 7.25
C VAL A 13 14.10 -33.68 5.77
N GLN A 14 14.37 -34.92 5.35
CA GLN A 14 14.05 -35.36 4.00
C GLN A 14 12.57 -35.70 3.88
N LYS A 15 12.12 -35.84 2.64
CA LYS A 15 10.73 -36.14 2.30
C LYS A 15 10.22 -37.37 3.05
N GLY A 16 9.13 -37.21 3.79
CA GLY A 16 8.45 -38.30 4.49
C GLY A 16 9.16 -38.77 5.77
N GLU A 17 10.29 -38.15 6.13
CA GLU A 17 10.95 -38.39 7.41
C GLU A 17 10.21 -37.68 8.54
N LYS A 18 10.20 -38.33 9.70
CA LYS A 18 9.73 -37.78 10.96
C LYS A 18 10.89 -37.77 11.93
N ILE A 19 11.24 -36.60 12.41
CA ILE A 19 12.31 -36.45 13.40
C ILE A 19 11.64 -36.13 14.74
N PRO A 20 11.84 -36.97 15.77
CA PRO A 20 11.36 -36.65 17.11
C PRO A 20 12.13 -35.43 17.62
N ALA A 21 11.41 -34.51 18.27
CA ALA A 21 12.05 -33.40 18.97
C ALA A 21 12.69 -33.95 20.25
N ASP A 22 13.97 -34.33 20.16
CA ASP A 22 14.71 -34.87 21.30
C ASP A 22 15.10 -33.71 22.24
N GLY A 23 14.69 -33.78 23.49
CA GLY A 23 14.89 -32.72 24.48
C GLY A 23 15.09 -33.29 25.86
N LYS A 24 16.09 -32.77 26.58
CA LYS A 24 16.30 -33.18 27.97
C LYS A 24 15.16 -32.65 28.84
N LYS A 25 14.75 -33.44 29.83
CA LYS A 25 13.76 -33.05 30.84
C LYS A 25 14.24 -31.73 31.49
N GLU A 26 13.40 -30.69 31.50
CA GLU A 26 13.65 -29.31 32.00
C GLU A 26 14.35 -28.32 31.05
N GLU A 27 14.60 -28.70 29.79
CA GLU A 27 15.21 -27.82 28.80
C GLU A 27 14.16 -27.05 27.98
N LYS A 28 14.31 -25.72 27.85
CA LYS A 28 13.47 -24.92 26.94
C LYS A 28 14.02 -25.03 25.53
N GLN A 29 13.13 -25.19 24.56
CA GLN A 29 13.51 -25.34 23.15
C GLN A 29 12.84 -24.30 22.26
N LEU A 30 13.58 -23.90 21.24
CA LEU A 30 13.13 -23.05 20.16
C LEU A 30 13.54 -23.67 18.82
N PHE A 31 12.58 -23.71 17.90
CA PHE A 31 12.75 -24.24 16.56
C PHE A 31 12.64 -23.08 15.56
N TYR A 32 13.63 -22.95 14.68
CA TYR A 32 13.65 -21.93 13.63
C TYR A 32 13.74 -22.58 12.25
N ALA A 33 12.77 -22.37 11.37
CA ALA A 33 12.79 -22.89 10.01
C ALA A 33 13.67 -22.02 9.12
N ALA A 34 14.75 -22.59 8.59
CA ALA A 34 15.72 -21.88 7.76
C ALA A 34 15.33 -21.87 6.27
N SER A 35 14.83 -22.99 5.77
CA SER A 35 14.39 -23.12 4.38
C SER A 35 13.40 -24.27 4.20
N GLY A 36 12.62 -24.19 3.13
CA GLY A 36 11.64 -25.21 2.77
C GLY A 36 10.34 -25.14 3.57
N ARG A 37 9.60 -26.24 3.55
CA ARG A 37 8.28 -26.38 4.16
C ARG A 37 8.11 -27.75 4.81
N GLY A 38 7.54 -27.73 6.00
CA GLY A 38 7.15 -28.91 6.73
C GLY A 38 6.04 -28.62 7.72
N PHE A 39 5.95 -29.47 8.72
CA PHE A 39 4.96 -29.42 9.77
C PHE A 39 5.58 -29.84 11.11
N TYR A 40 5.08 -29.31 12.21
CA TYR A 40 5.40 -29.82 13.55
C TYR A 40 4.14 -30.26 14.28
N GLN A 41 4.29 -31.24 15.15
CA GLN A 41 3.25 -31.72 16.04
C GLN A 41 3.45 -31.17 17.45
N GLN A 42 2.45 -30.44 17.94
CA GLN A 42 2.39 -29.89 19.29
C GLN A 42 1.01 -30.18 19.87
N GLU A 43 0.95 -30.79 21.06
CA GLU A 43 -0.32 -31.10 21.75
C GLU A 43 -1.35 -31.81 20.85
N ASN A 44 -0.90 -32.80 20.07
CA ASN A 44 -1.74 -33.58 19.14
C ASN A 44 -2.32 -32.79 17.95
N ARG A 45 -1.80 -31.58 17.66
CA ARG A 45 -2.13 -30.80 16.47
C ARG A 45 -0.92 -30.64 15.56
N ILE A 46 -1.16 -30.81 14.26
CA ILE A 46 -0.16 -30.57 13.21
C ILE A 46 -0.28 -29.12 12.76
N ARG A 47 0.83 -28.38 12.75
CA ARG A 47 0.91 -26.99 12.29
C ARG A 47 1.95 -26.86 11.18
N SER A 48 1.74 -25.93 10.25
CA SER A 48 2.72 -25.63 9.20
C SER A 48 3.99 -25.02 9.79
N PHE A 49 5.11 -25.35 9.18
CA PHE A 49 6.44 -24.84 9.53
C PHE A 49 7.18 -24.49 8.25
N THR A 50 7.37 -23.20 8.00
CA THR A 50 7.92 -22.67 6.76
C THR A 50 9.10 -21.74 7.04
N ALA A 51 9.96 -21.56 6.05
CA ALA A 51 11.14 -20.69 6.17
C ALA A 51 10.80 -19.33 6.83
N GLY A 52 11.52 -19.00 7.90
CA GLY A 52 11.33 -17.82 8.73
C GLY A 52 10.54 -18.05 10.01
N ASP A 53 9.75 -19.12 10.09
CA ASP A 53 8.94 -19.41 11.28
C ASP A 53 9.80 -19.74 12.49
N THR A 54 9.42 -19.17 13.64
CA THR A 54 10.02 -19.44 14.95
C THR A 54 8.95 -20.02 15.88
N VAL A 55 9.27 -21.12 16.55
CA VAL A 55 8.37 -21.78 17.50
C VAL A 55 9.09 -22.01 18.81
N VAL A 56 8.54 -21.51 19.91
CA VAL A 56 8.96 -21.88 21.27
C VAL A 56 8.16 -23.09 21.69
N ALA A 57 8.84 -24.13 22.15
CA ALA A 57 8.20 -25.39 22.45
C ALA A 57 8.72 -25.99 23.76
N GLU A 58 7.80 -26.17 24.70
CA GLU A 58 7.95 -27.12 25.80
C GLU A 58 7.33 -28.50 25.44
N THR A 59 6.59 -28.59 24.31
CA THR A 59 5.71 -29.73 23.96
C THR A 59 5.71 -30.12 22.47
N VAL A 60 6.67 -29.65 21.66
CA VAL A 60 6.82 -30.17 20.28
C VAL A 60 7.35 -31.59 20.38
N THR A 61 6.70 -32.51 19.68
CA THR A 61 6.98 -33.96 19.77
C THR A 61 7.61 -34.49 18.50
N GLU A 62 7.15 -34.02 17.33
CA GLU A 62 7.66 -34.45 16.03
C GLU A 62 7.73 -33.27 15.05
N VAL A 63 8.77 -33.24 14.21
CA VAL A 63 8.90 -32.36 13.05
C VAL A 63 8.96 -33.22 11.79
N MET A 64 8.23 -32.81 10.75
CA MET A 64 8.02 -33.56 9.51
C MET A 64 8.16 -32.63 8.30
N SER A 65 8.53 -33.16 7.13
CA SER A 65 8.56 -32.42 5.86
C SER A 65 7.36 -32.77 4.97
N ASP A 66 6.88 -31.81 4.16
CA ASP A 66 5.82 -32.03 3.17
C ASP A 66 6.33 -32.88 1.98
N VAL A 67 5.43 -33.55 1.27
CA VAL A 67 5.67 -34.55 0.21
C VAL A 67 6.42 -34.00 -1.02
N ARG A 68 6.66 -32.68 -1.10
CA ARG A 68 7.28 -32.01 -2.27
C ARG A 68 8.62 -31.30 -2.01
N GLU A 69 8.91 -30.84 -0.80
CA GLU A 69 10.10 -30.03 -0.48
C GLU A 69 10.70 -30.43 0.87
N GLY A 70 12.04 -30.59 0.95
CA GLY A 70 12.74 -30.84 2.21
C GLY A 70 12.66 -29.64 3.17
N LEU A 71 12.85 -29.88 4.47
CA LEU A 71 12.85 -28.83 5.49
C LEU A 71 14.23 -28.74 6.15
N VAL A 72 14.78 -27.53 6.24
CA VAL A 72 15.96 -27.26 7.06
C VAL A 72 15.54 -26.38 8.23
N TYR A 73 15.81 -26.83 9.45
CA TYR A 73 15.52 -26.05 10.65
C TYR A 73 16.67 -26.13 11.66
N TYR A 74 16.73 -25.13 12.55
CA TYR A 74 17.63 -25.12 13.68
C TYR A 74 16.83 -25.41 14.96
N GLN A 75 17.32 -26.36 15.73
CA GLN A 75 16.87 -26.63 17.08
C GLN A 75 17.84 -25.96 18.05
N ILE A 76 17.32 -25.08 18.90
CA ILE A 76 18.07 -24.28 19.85
C ILE A 76 17.49 -24.57 21.23
N GLY A 77 18.25 -25.16 22.13
CA GLY A 77 17.78 -25.41 23.49
C GLY A 77 18.75 -24.95 24.56
N TRP A 78 18.18 -24.56 25.69
CA TRP A 78 18.93 -23.99 26.82
C TRP A 78 18.28 -24.34 28.15
N CYS A 79 19.10 -24.30 29.21
CA CYS A 79 18.63 -24.42 30.59
C CYS A 79 18.53 -23.03 31.25
N GLY A 80 17.42 -22.78 31.95
CA GLY A 80 17.15 -21.56 32.72
C GLY A 80 16.21 -20.56 32.06
N GLU A 81 15.95 -19.45 32.75
CA GLU A 81 15.05 -18.41 32.24
C GLU A 81 15.74 -17.53 31.18
N VAL A 82 15.04 -17.35 30.06
CA VAL A 82 15.34 -16.36 29.02
C VAL A 82 14.09 -15.47 28.91
N PRO A 83 14.23 -14.13 28.78
CA PRO A 83 13.11 -13.20 28.71
C PRO A 83 12.35 -13.25 27.37
N LEU A 84 12.15 -14.44 26.82
CA LEU A 84 11.31 -14.68 25.63
C LEU A 84 9.85 -14.78 26.08
N ARG A 85 9.08 -13.70 25.90
CA ARG A 85 7.63 -13.70 26.14
C ARG A 85 6.83 -14.17 24.92
N ALA A 86 7.26 -13.77 23.73
CA ALA A 86 6.67 -14.15 22.45
C ALA A 86 7.74 -14.09 21.36
N VAL A 87 7.60 -14.96 20.36
CA VAL A 87 8.46 -14.97 19.16
C VAL A 87 7.67 -14.58 17.91
N HIS A 88 8.34 -14.01 16.92
CA HIS A 88 7.79 -13.76 15.59
C HIS A 88 8.58 -14.49 14.50
N SER A 89 8.03 -14.47 13.28
CA SER A 89 8.73 -14.95 12.09
C SER A 89 9.82 -13.96 11.71
N ALA A 90 11.05 -14.45 11.53
CA ALA A 90 12.20 -13.62 11.21
C ALA A 90 12.86 -14.13 9.93
N ALA A 91 13.25 -13.22 9.02
CA ALA A 91 13.76 -13.62 7.71
C ALA A 91 15.04 -14.49 7.83
N PRO A 92 15.17 -15.59 7.05
CA PRO A 92 16.36 -16.43 7.04
C PRO A 92 17.66 -15.68 6.77
N SER A 93 17.61 -14.61 5.97
CA SER A 93 18.76 -13.74 5.68
C SER A 93 19.33 -13.03 6.92
N ILE A 94 18.55 -12.90 8.00
CA ILE A 94 18.97 -12.26 9.26
C ILE A 94 19.43 -13.32 10.25
N VAL A 95 18.66 -14.41 10.40
CA VAL A 95 18.86 -15.40 11.45
C VAL A 95 19.90 -16.45 11.08
N VAL A 96 19.87 -16.99 9.86
CA VAL A 96 20.75 -18.09 9.43
C VAL A 96 22.23 -17.72 9.54
N PRO A 97 22.68 -16.52 9.14
CA PRO A 97 24.08 -16.13 9.32
C PRO A 97 24.54 -16.16 10.78
N LEU A 98 23.67 -15.80 11.73
CA LEU A 98 24.01 -15.81 13.17
C LEU A 98 24.19 -17.24 13.69
N LEU A 99 23.34 -18.16 13.26
CA LEU A 99 23.36 -19.56 13.67
C LEU A 99 24.50 -20.34 13.00
N GLU A 100 24.79 -20.07 11.73
CA GLU A 100 25.95 -20.67 11.03
C GLU A 100 27.27 -20.18 11.62
N GLU A 101 27.37 -18.88 11.94
CA GLU A 101 28.54 -18.33 12.63
C GLU A 101 28.75 -18.94 14.02
N TRP A 102 27.65 -19.28 14.70
CA TRP A 102 27.73 -20.03 15.95
C TRP A 102 28.32 -21.43 15.75
N LEU A 103 27.72 -22.20 14.82
CA LEU A 103 28.08 -23.60 14.59
C LEU A 103 29.53 -23.75 14.11
N SER A 104 30.04 -22.79 13.34
CA SER A 104 31.43 -22.78 12.87
C SER A 104 32.42 -22.53 14.01
N ARG A 105 32.09 -21.65 14.97
CA ARG A 105 33.00 -21.24 16.06
C ARG A 105 32.95 -22.11 17.31
N HIS A 106 31.79 -22.70 17.64
CA HIS A 106 31.63 -23.51 18.85
C HIS A 106 32.45 -24.82 18.81
N GLN A 107 32.97 -25.21 17.65
CA GLN A 107 33.88 -26.35 17.52
C GLN A 107 35.32 -26.02 17.95
N THR A 108 35.66 -24.73 18.12
CA THR A 108 37.03 -24.27 18.41
C THR A 108 37.14 -23.64 19.81
N LYS A 109 37.72 -24.42 20.74
CA LYS A 109 38.31 -24.11 22.07
C LYS A 109 37.63 -23.08 23.01
N ASN A 110 37.53 -23.47 24.28
CA ASN A 110 37.09 -22.69 25.46
C ASN A 110 37.95 -21.43 25.75
N SER A 111 37.89 -20.39 24.91
CA SER A 111 38.42 -19.06 25.22
C SER A 111 37.30 -18.11 25.71
N VAL A 112 37.67 -17.09 26.49
CA VAL A 112 36.73 -16.04 26.95
C VAL A 112 36.11 -15.30 25.74
N GLU A 113 36.91 -15.08 24.70
CA GLU A 113 36.47 -14.43 23.45
C GLU A 113 35.41 -15.26 22.71
N SER A 114 35.57 -16.58 22.67
CA SER A 114 34.58 -17.50 22.08
C SER A 114 33.26 -17.45 22.85
N LEU A 115 33.32 -17.42 24.20
CA LEU A 115 32.14 -17.28 25.05
C LEU A 115 31.41 -15.95 24.84
N LEU A 116 32.14 -14.82 24.82
CA LEU A 116 31.55 -13.49 24.62
C LEU A 116 30.92 -13.35 23.23
N THR A 117 31.59 -13.88 22.20
CA THR A 117 31.04 -13.89 20.84
C THR A 117 29.78 -14.74 20.77
N GLY A 118 29.76 -15.89 21.44
CA GLY A 118 28.53 -16.65 21.66
C GLY A 118 27.43 -15.80 22.28
N TYR A 119 27.68 -15.15 23.42
CA TYR A 119 26.64 -14.31 24.04
C TYR A 119 26.10 -13.24 23.08
N ALA A 120 26.98 -12.56 22.33
CA ALA A 120 26.57 -11.56 21.36
C ALA A 120 25.70 -12.14 20.22
N LEU A 121 26.09 -13.27 19.64
CA LEU A 121 25.33 -13.94 18.58
C LEU A 121 23.96 -14.40 19.08
N PHE A 122 23.90 -14.99 20.27
CA PHE A 122 22.64 -15.45 20.86
C PHE A 122 21.71 -14.28 21.20
N PHE A 123 22.20 -13.20 21.82
CA PHE A 123 21.35 -12.05 22.11
C PHE A 123 20.88 -11.34 20.84
N ARG A 124 21.71 -11.29 19.80
CA ARG A 124 21.31 -10.73 18.50
C ARG A 124 20.27 -11.61 17.82
N PHE A 125 20.40 -12.93 17.93
CA PHE A 125 19.39 -13.88 17.52
C PHE A 125 18.07 -13.66 18.28
N LEU A 126 18.12 -13.59 19.61
CA LEU A 126 16.95 -13.33 20.45
C LEU A 126 16.28 -12.02 20.06
N ALA A 127 17.02 -10.94 19.86
CA ALA A 127 16.47 -9.67 19.41
C ALA A 127 15.80 -9.78 18.03
N ALA A 128 16.34 -10.61 17.13
CA ALA A 128 15.76 -10.81 15.80
C ALA A 128 14.47 -11.65 15.79
N VAL A 129 14.24 -12.47 16.83
CA VAL A 129 13.05 -13.34 16.93
C VAL A 129 12.08 -12.92 18.03
N SER A 130 12.46 -12.02 18.94
CA SER A 130 11.63 -11.55 20.05
C SER A 130 10.76 -10.39 19.62
N VAL A 131 9.50 -10.39 20.07
CA VAL A 131 8.63 -9.23 19.89
C VAL A 131 8.90 -8.22 21.01
N GLU A 132 9.42 -7.04 20.68
CA GLU A 132 9.32 -5.89 21.58
C GLU A 132 7.83 -5.50 21.68
N THR A 133 7.15 -5.90 22.76
CA THR A 133 5.76 -5.53 23.00
C THR A 133 5.65 -4.65 24.24
N ALA A 134 5.42 -3.36 24.05
CA ALA A 134 4.69 -2.58 25.04
C ALA A 134 3.24 -3.13 25.11
N PRO A 135 2.69 -3.41 26.29
CA PRO A 135 1.28 -3.78 26.41
C PRO A 135 0.41 -2.63 25.91
N CYS A 136 -0.63 -2.95 25.13
CA CYS A 136 -1.56 -1.94 24.62
C CYS A 136 -3.01 -2.25 25.00
N THR A 137 -3.87 -1.25 24.93
CA THR A 137 -5.33 -1.42 25.09
C THR A 137 -5.96 -2.01 23.82
N MET A 138 -7.23 -2.43 23.92
CA MET A 138 -7.99 -2.95 22.77
C MET A 138 -8.20 -1.84 21.71
N GLU A 139 -8.37 -0.59 22.14
CA GLU A 139 -8.44 0.60 21.28
C GLU A 139 -7.13 0.87 20.57
N GLU A 140 -6.01 0.85 21.30
CA GLU A 140 -4.67 0.98 20.73
C GLU A 140 -4.39 -0.12 19.72
N SER A 141 -4.91 -1.34 19.93
CA SER A 141 -4.80 -2.42 18.95
C SER A 141 -5.52 -2.11 17.62
N ALA A 142 -6.63 -1.34 17.67
CA ALA A 142 -7.34 -0.90 16.47
C ALA A 142 -6.60 0.26 15.76
N VAL A 143 -5.98 1.16 16.53
CA VAL A 143 -5.11 2.22 15.98
C VAL A 143 -3.90 1.59 15.29
N LEU A 144 -3.25 0.62 15.93
CA LEU A 144 -2.13 -0.12 15.37
C LEU A 144 -2.46 -0.80 14.03
N ILE A 145 -3.67 -1.35 13.89
CA ILE A 145 -4.14 -1.91 12.60
C ILE A 145 -4.12 -0.84 11.51
N ASN A 146 -4.56 0.38 11.80
CA ASN A 146 -4.61 1.48 10.83
C ASN A 146 -3.21 1.98 10.45
N ASP A 147 -2.29 2.03 11.41
CA ASP A 147 -0.90 2.47 11.18
C ASP A 147 -0.08 1.45 10.38
N HIS A 148 -0.50 0.17 10.37
CA HIS A 148 0.23 -0.95 9.75
C HIS A 148 -0.57 -1.67 8.66
N LEU A 149 -1.34 -0.93 7.85
CA LEU A 149 -2.16 -1.55 6.79
C LEU A 149 -1.32 -2.17 5.66
N ALA A 150 -0.18 -1.54 5.33
CA ALA A 150 0.76 -1.97 4.29
C ALA A 150 1.56 -3.20 4.70
N GLU A 151 2.05 -3.23 5.95
CA GLU A 151 2.74 -4.35 6.57
C GLU A 151 1.85 -4.93 7.69
N PRO A 152 0.92 -5.84 7.36
CA PRO A 152 -0.15 -6.21 8.28
C PRO A 152 0.36 -6.92 9.53
N ILE A 153 0.06 -6.32 10.68
CA ILE A 153 0.15 -6.99 11.97
C ILE A 153 -0.88 -8.13 12.01
N SER A 154 -0.43 -9.32 12.38
CA SER A 154 -1.27 -10.50 12.52
C SER A 154 -2.18 -10.42 13.75
N VAL A 155 -3.30 -11.15 13.72
CA VAL A 155 -4.20 -11.29 14.88
C VAL A 155 -3.47 -11.89 16.09
N SER A 156 -2.45 -12.73 15.86
CA SER A 156 -1.63 -13.30 16.93
C SER A 156 -0.77 -12.26 17.64
N GLU A 157 -0.16 -11.35 16.87
CA GLU A 157 0.66 -10.26 17.42
C GLU A 157 -0.21 -9.23 18.16
N LEU A 158 -1.38 -8.88 17.62
CA LEU A 158 -2.33 -8.01 18.31
C LEU A 158 -2.81 -8.63 19.62
N ALA A 159 -3.12 -9.93 19.62
CA ALA A 159 -3.52 -10.66 20.82
C ALA A 159 -2.41 -10.69 21.87
N ALA A 160 -1.16 -10.90 21.45
CA ALA A 160 0.00 -10.86 22.33
C ALA A 160 0.18 -9.47 22.99
N ARG A 161 0.01 -8.38 22.24
CA ARG A 161 0.12 -7.00 22.77
C ARG A 161 -0.94 -6.66 23.82
N VAL A 162 -2.10 -7.32 23.80
CA VAL A 162 -3.15 -7.17 24.82
C VAL A 162 -3.15 -8.29 25.87
N ASN A 163 -2.11 -9.14 25.91
CA ASN A 163 -1.99 -10.31 26.80
C ASN A 163 -3.17 -11.30 26.71
N MET A 164 -3.66 -11.56 25.49
CA MET A 164 -4.75 -12.51 25.24
C MET A 164 -4.32 -13.61 24.27
N THR A 165 -5.00 -14.76 24.35
CA THR A 165 -4.92 -15.76 23.27
C THR A 165 -5.66 -15.27 22.03
N PRO A 166 -5.27 -15.66 20.80
CA PRO A 166 -5.93 -15.19 19.57
C PRO A 166 -7.46 -15.44 19.54
N PRO A 167 -8.00 -16.58 20.04
CA PRO A 167 -9.44 -16.77 20.13
C PRO A 167 -10.12 -15.84 21.15
N ALA A 168 -9.47 -15.58 22.29
CA ALA A 168 -10.00 -14.66 23.30
C ALA A 168 -10.02 -13.21 22.78
N PHE A 169 -8.92 -12.79 22.15
CA PHE A 169 -8.82 -11.50 21.47
C PHE A 169 -9.91 -11.32 20.42
N THR A 170 -10.09 -12.30 19.52
CA THR A 170 -11.11 -12.23 18.47
C THR A 170 -12.53 -12.06 19.04
N ARG A 171 -12.86 -12.76 20.13
CA ARG A 171 -14.16 -12.60 20.80
C ARG A 171 -14.30 -11.23 21.46
N ALA A 172 -13.27 -10.77 22.17
CA ALA A 172 -13.26 -9.47 22.82
C ALA A 172 -13.37 -8.31 21.80
N PHE A 173 -12.60 -8.39 20.71
CA PHE A 173 -12.61 -7.44 19.61
C PHE A 173 -13.98 -7.39 18.94
N ARG A 174 -14.59 -8.54 18.63
CA ARG A 174 -15.97 -8.61 18.09
C ARG A 174 -17.00 -7.99 19.02
N LYS A 175 -16.91 -8.27 20.32
CA LYS A 175 -17.83 -7.69 21.32
C LYS A 175 -17.72 -6.15 21.36
N LYS A 176 -16.53 -5.62 21.09
CA LYS A 176 -16.25 -4.18 21.17
C LYS A 176 -16.56 -3.41 19.87
N PHE A 177 -16.11 -3.92 18.73
CA PHE A 177 -16.17 -3.25 17.43
C PHE A 177 -17.21 -3.83 16.47
N GLY A 178 -18.00 -4.82 16.91
CA GLY A 178 -19.07 -5.44 16.12
C GLY A 178 -18.60 -6.35 14.98
N CYS A 179 -17.29 -6.48 14.76
CA CYS A 179 -16.71 -7.28 13.69
C CYS A 179 -15.40 -7.97 14.14
N SER A 180 -14.95 -8.99 13.39
CA SER A 180 -13.66 -9.63 13.68
C SER A 180 -12.48 -8.70 13.38
N PRO A 181 -11.31 -8.89 14.02
CA PRO A 181 -10.09 -8.15 13.68
C PRO A 181 -9.76 -8.22 12.18
N THR A 182 -9.91 -9.39 11.57
CA THR A 182 -9.67 -9.58 10.13
C THR A 182 -10.65 -8.80 9.25
N GLN A 183 -11.93 -8.74 9.63
CA GLN A 183 -12.92 -7.93 8.91
C GLN A 183 -12.63 -6.43 9.07
N PHE A 184 -12.23 -6.00 10.27
CA PHE A 184 -11.85 -4.63 10.55
C PHE A 184 -10.64 -4.19 9.72
N MET A 185 -9.59 -5.02 9.66
CA MET A 185 -8.44 -4.81 8.78
C MET A 185 -8.86 -4.70 7.31
N GLN A 186 -9.75 -5.58 6.84
CA GLN A 186 -10.23 -5.55 5.46
C GLN A 186 -11.02 -4.27 5.15
N SER A 187 -11.92 -3.84 6.03
CA SER A 187 -12.66 -2.59 5.84
C SER A 187 -11.74 -1.39 5.82
N GLU A 188 -10.74 -1.36 6.69
CA GLU A 188 -9.79 -0.25 6.78
C GLU A 188 -8.88 -0.18 5.55
N ARG A 189 -8.43 -1.33 5.05
CA ARG A 189 -7.73 -1.43 3.75
C ARG A 189 -8.59 -0.91 2.60
N MET A 190 -9.88 -1.25 2.56
CA MET A 190 -10.77 -0.75 1.50
C MET A 190 -11.03 0.75 1.62
N ARG A 191 -11.15 1.29 2.84
CA ARG A 191 -11.24 2.74 3.07
C ARG A 191 -10.02 3.44 2.49
N ARG A 192 -8.81 2.98 2.84
CA ARG A 192 -7.54 3.53 2.32
C ARG A 192 -7.42 3.35 0.81
N ALA A 193 -7.85 2.20 0.28
CA ALA A 193 -7.85 1.95 -1.16
C ALA A 193 -8.71 2.97 -1.91
N LYS A 194 -9.92 3.27 -1.41
CA LYS A 194 -10.78 4.31 -1.99
C LYS A 194 -10.14 5.68 -1.97
N GLU A 195 -9.47 6.05 -0.88
CA GLU A 195 -8.73 7.32 -0.79
C GLU A 195 -7.62 7.38 -1.83
N CYS A 196 -6.81 6.33 -1.96
CA CYS A 196 -5.75 6.27 -2.98
C CYS A 196 -6.32 6.34 -4.40
N LEU A 197 -7.41 5.62 -4.66
CA LEU A 197 -8.08 5.61 -5.96
C LEU A 197 -8.64 6.99 -6.35
N VAL A 198 -9.03 7.83 -5.38
CA VAL A 198 -9.56 9.18 -5.66
C VAL A 198 -8.45 10.23 -5.73
N GLN A 199 -7.46 10.15 -4.83
CA GLN A 199 -6.45 11.19 -4.64
C GLN A 199 -5.26 11.08 -5.59
N GLN A 200 -5.04 9.93 -6.23
CA GLN A 200 -3.86 9.68 -7.04
C GLN A 200 -4.29 9.26 -8.44
N HIS A 201 -3.99 10.11 -9.41
CA HIS A 201 -4.26 9.86 -10.82
C HIS A 201 -3.07 10.34 -11.67
N PRO A 202 -2.57 9.51 -12.60
CA PRO A 202 -2.91 8.11 -12.82
C PRO A 202 -2.40 7.19 -11.68
N VAL A 203 -3.20 6.20 -11.26
CA VAL A 203 -2.78 5.15 -10.31
C VAL A 203 -3.27 3.78 -10.81
N THR A 204 -2.40 2.78 -10.76
CA THR A 204 -2.75 1.40 -11.13
C THR A 204 -3.33 0.64 -9.95
N LEU A 205 -4.17 -0.37 -10.22
CA LEU A 205 -4.70 -1.24 -9.17
C LEU A 205 -3.59 -1.97 -8.40
N LYS A 206 -2.47 -2.25 -9.08
CA LYS A 206 -1.27 -2.84 -8.49
C LYS A 206 -0.63 -1.92 -7.46
N GLU A 207 -0.45 -0.64 -7.78
CA GLU A 207 0.09 0.36 -6.85
C GLU A 207 -0.83 0.56 -5.64
N VAL A 208 -2.14 0.61 -5.85
CA VAL A 208 -3.11 0.68 -4.76
C VAL A 208 -3.03 -0.56 -3.88
N GLY A 209 -2.95 -1.76 -4.49
CA GLY A 209 -2.76 -3.02 -3.79
C GLY A 209 -1.53 -3.02 -2.89
N MET A 210 -0.38 -2.60 -3.42
CA MET A 210 0.86 -2.51 -2.65
C MET A 210 0.72 -1.58 -1.43
N LYS A 211 0.06 -0.42 -1.57
CA LYS A 211 -0.13 0.54 -0.46
C LYS A 211 -1.03 0.01 0.67
N ILE A 212 -1.90 -0.95 0.37
CA ILE A 212 -2.81 -1.56 1.35
C ILE A 212 -2.40 -2.97 1.75
N GLY A 213 -1.18 -3.40 1.42
CA GLY A 213 -0.63 -4.71 1.77
C GLY A 213 -1.33 -5.88 1.07
N ILE A 214 -1.73 -5.68 -0.19
CA ILE A 214 -2.32 -6.70 -1.08
C ILE A 214 -1.56 -6.71 -2.41
N GLU A 215 -0.65 -7.67 -2.57
CA GLU A 215 0.18 -7.78 -3.78
C GLU A 215 -0.60 -8.29 -5.01
N ASP A 216 -1.58 -9.17 -4.79
CA ASP A 216 -2.41 -9.73 -5.87
C ASP A 216 -3.55 -8.77 -6.24
N GLU A 217 -3.44 -8.13 -7.41
CA GLU A 217 -4.44 -7.21 -7.96
C GLU A 217 -5.80 -7.86 -8.24
N PHE A 218 -5.84 -9.15 -8.59
CA PHE A 218 -7.08 -9.89 -8.83
C PHE A 218 -7.77 -10.22 -7.51
N TYR A 219 -7.00 -10.54 -6.47
CA TYR A 219 -7.53 -10.68 -5.11
C TYR A 219 -8.06 -9.35 -4.58
N PHE A 220 -7.30 -8.25 -4.73
CA PHE A 220 -7.75 -6.91 -4.38
C PHE A 220 -9.08 -6.57 -5.07
N SER A 221 -9.17 -6.74 -6.38
CA SER A 221 -10.38 -6.42 -7.15
C SER A 221 -11.61 -7.21 -6.70
N ARG A 222 -11.44 -8.52 -6.41
CA ARG A 222 -12.51 -9.36 -5.86
C ARG A 222 -12.93 -8.92 -4.46
N LEU A 223 -11.96 -8.60 -3.60
CA LEU A 223 -12.23 -8.16 -2.23
C LEU A 223 -12.92 -6.80 -2.21
N PHE A 224 -12.45 -5.85 -3.01
CA PHE A 224 -13.06 -4.54 -3.16
C PHE A 224 -14.49 -4.64 -3.66
N LYS A 225 -14.75 -5.43 -4.72
CA LYS A 225 -16.12 -5.66 -5.21
C LYS A 225 -17.01 -6.31 -4.16
N LYS A 226 -16.47 -7.23 -3.36
CA LYS A 226 -17.22 -7.88 -2.29
C LYS A 226 -17.63 -6.90 -1.19
N ILE A 227 -16.77 -5.96 -0.83
CA ILE A 227 -17.00 -5.00 0.27
C ILE A 227 -17.80 -3.79 -0.21
N GLU A 228 -17.46 -3.21 -1.36
CA GLU A 228 -18.05 -1.97 -1.88
C GLU A 228 -19.21 -2.21 -2.86
N GLY A 229 -19.45 -3.46 -3.26
CA GLY A 229 -20.51 -3.85 -4.21
C GLY A 229 -20.20 -3.56 -5.68
N ILE A 230 -19.15 -2.80 -5.99
CA ILE A 230 -18.72 -2.48 -7.35
C ILE A 230 -17.21 -2.71 -7.52
N ALA A 231 -16.77 -3.01 -8.74
CA ALA A 231 -15.34 -3.21 -9.02
C ALA A 231 -14.55 -1.90 -8.89
N PRO A 232 -13.25 -1.94 -8.51
CA PRO A 232 -12.40 -0.75 -8.40
C PRO A 232 -12.39 0.11 -9.67
N THR A 233 -12.34 -0.53 -10.84
CA THR A 233 -12.36 0.16 -12.15
C THR A 233 -13.69 0.86 -12.42
N VAL A 234 -14.80 0.30 -11.91
CA VAL A 234 -16.13 0.91 -11.99
C VAL A 234 -16.26 2.05 -10.98
N PHE A 235 -15.69 1.89 -9.79
CA PHE A 235 -15.60 2.96 -8.78
C PHE A 235 -14.85 4.17 -9.35
N LEU A 236 -13.65 3.95 -9.93
CA LEU A 236 -12.87 4.97 -10.63
C LEU A 236 -13.64 5.67 -11.75
N LYS A 237 -14.37 4.90 -12.57
CA LYS A 237 -15.20 5.47 -13.65
C LYS A 237 -16.40 6.26 -13.15
N LYS A 238 -16.94 5.93 -11.97
CA LYS A 238 -18.07 6.63 -11.35
C LYS A 238 -17.64 7.93 -10.69
N THR A 239 -16.46 7.99 -10.11
CA THR A 239 -15.86 9.21 -9.59
C THR A 239 -15.32 10.05 -10.75
N LYS A 240 -16.15 10.94 -11.30
CA LYS A 240 -15.66 11.93 -12.28
C LYS A 240 -14.64 12.83 -11.57
N PRO A 241 -13.43 13.02 -12.14
CA PRO A 241 -12.42 13.87 -11.51
C PRO A 241 -12.97 15.29 -11.40
N ARG A 242 -12.93 15.87 -10.19
CA ARG A 242 -13.39 17.23 -9.92
C ARG A 242 -12.29 18.21 -10.28
N VAL A 243 -12.15 18.48 -11.57
CA VAL A 243 -11.10 19.36 -12.08
C VAL A 243 -11.57 20.81 -12.08
N ALA A 244 -10.79 21.69 -11.45
CA ALA A 244 -10.94 23.14 -11.58
C ALA A 244 -9.86 23.70 -12.52
N VAL A 245 -10.24 24.59 -13.42
CA VAL A 245 -9.31 25.30 -14.31
C VAL A 245 -9.13 26.72 -13.80
N VAL A 246 -7.89 27.06 -13.44
CA VAL A 246 -7.47 28.39 -12.96
C VAL A 246 -6.42 28.89 -13.94
N SER A 247 -6.87 29.35 -15.10
CA SER A 247 -6.00 29.63 -16.24
C SER A 247 -6.31 30.98 -16.87
N GLY A 248 -5.28 31.61 -17.42
CA GLY A 248 -5.38 32.74 -18.34
C GLY A 248 -5.82 32.34 -19.76
N LEU A 249 -6.07 31.06 -20.00
CA LEU A 249 -6.55 30.49 -21.26
C LEU A 249 -7.85 29.72 -21.03
N LEU A 250 -8.66 29.55 -22.07
CA LEU A 250 -9.90 28.76 -22.04
C LEU A 250 -9.64 27.24 -22.13
N LEU A 251 -8.88 26.67 -21.18
CA LEU A 251 -8.53 25.24 -21.20
C LEU A 251 -9.70 24.29 -20.88
N GLN A 252 -10.87 24.82 -20.54
CA GLN A 252 -12.08 24.02 -20.34
C GLN A 252 -12.51 23.26 -21.60
N ASP A 253 -12.18 23.75 -22.79
CA ASP A 253 -12.47 23.08 -24.06
C ASP A 253 -11.76 21.71 -24.14
N HIS A 254 -10.50 21.67 -23.73
CA HIS A 254 -9.72 20.43 -23.65
C HIS A 254 -10.32 19.44 -22.64
N LEU A 255 -10.81 19.91 -21.48
CA LEU A 255 -11.45 19.01 -20.52
C LEU A 255 -12.75 18.42 -21.08
N LEU A 256 -13.57 19.25 -21.73
CA LEU A 256 -14.83 18.83 -22.32
C LEU A 256 -14.60 17.82 -23.45
N SER A 257 -13.61 18.04 -24.31
CA SER A 257 -13.25 17.08 -25.37
C SER A 257 -12.74 15.74 -24.82
N LEU A 258 -12.13 15.73 -23.63
CA LEU A 258 -11.74 14.52 -22.89
C LEU A 258 -12.91 13.88 -22.09
N GLY A 259 -14.11 14.46 -22.19
CA GLY A 259 -15.33 14.00 -21.53
C GLY A 259 -15.34 14.29 -20.02
N VAL A 260 -14.62 15.32 -19.57
CA VAL A 260 -14.56 15.77 -18.18
C VAL A 260 -15.22 17.13 -18.06
N GLN A 261 -16.26 17.21 -17.24
CA GLN A 261 -16.90 18.49 -16.95
C GLN A 261 -16.13 19.20 -15.82
N PRO A 262 -15.59 20.41 -16.06
CA PRO A 262 -14.90 21.15 -15.01
C PRO A 262 -15.89 21.59 -13.93
N ILE A 263 -15.46 21.54 -12.67
CA ILE A 263 -16.23 22.09 -11.54
C ILE A 263 -16.08 23.62 -11.44
N ALA A 264 -14.96 24.14 -11.96
CA ALA A 264 -14.73 25.57 -12.13
C ALA A 264 -13.92 25.83 -13.40
N ALA A 265 -14.21 26.92 -14.11
CA ALA A 265 -13.55 27.29 -15.36
C ALA A 265 -13.42 28.81 -15.51
N PRO A 266 -12.37 29.32 -16.18
CA PRO A 266 -12.19 30.75 -16.39
C PRO A 266 -13.24 31.32 -17.34
N CYS A 267 -13.61 32.57 -17.11
CA CYS A 267 -14.44 33.38 -17.99
C CYS A 267 -13.89 34.80 -18.14
N TYR A 268 -14.22 35.43 -19.26
CA TYR A 268 -13.78 36.76 -19.70
C TYR A 268 -15.00 37.62 -20.06
N PRO A 269 -15.69 38.21 -19.07
CA PRO A 269 -16.86 39.06 -19.31
C PRO A 269 -16.64 40.21 -20.29
N SER A 270 -15.42 40.77 -20.36
CA SER A 270 -15.10 41.83 -21.33
C SER A 270 -15.08 41.33 -22.77
N MET A 271 -14.58 40.11 -23.01
CA MET A 271 -14.52 39.48 -24.33
C MET A 271 -15.87 38.92 -24.77
N PHE A 272 -16.66 38.41 -23.81
CA PHE A 272 -17.92 37.71 -24.06
C PHE A 272 -19.08 38.27 -23.21
N PRO A 273 -19.53 39.51 -23.46
CA PRO A 273 -20.48 40.22 -22.58
C PRO A 273 -21.86 39.56 -22.54
N ASN A 274 -22.31 39.00 -23.66
CA ASN A 274 -23.67 38.45 -23.81
C ASN A 274 -23.80 36.99 -23.35
N THR A 275 -22.70 36.36 -22.96
CA THR A 275 -22.60 34.92 -22.68
C THR A 275 -21.92 34.65 -21.35
N LYS A 276 -22.07 35.56 -20.37
CA LYS A 276 -21.48 35.43 -19.02
C LYS A 276 -19.96 35.17 -19.04
N GLY A 277 -19.27 35.71 -20.03
CA GLY A 277 -17.81 35.60 -20.13
C GLY A 277 -17.29 34.35 -20.83
N ILE A 278 -18.11 33.56 -21.53
CA ILE A 278 -17.64 32.37 -22.27
C ILE A 278 -18.13 32.39 -23.73
N PRO A 279 -17.44 31.72 -24.67
CA PRO A 279 -17.96 31.48 -26.01
C PRO A 279 -19.36 30.84 -26.00
N SER A 280 -20.20 31.19 -26.99
CA SER A 280 -21.60 30.75 -27.03
C SER A 280 -21.77 29.23 -27.12
N TYR A 281 -20.85 28.55 -27.80
CA TYR A 281 -20.86 27.09 -27.95
C TYR A 281 -20.63 26.35 -26.61
N LEU A 282 -19.94 26.98 -25.65
CA LEU A 282 -19.70 26.39 -24.33
C LEU A 282 -20.85 26.55 -23.34
N ARG A 283 -21.84 27.39 -23.63
CA ARG A 283 -22.90 27.75 -22.66
C ARG A 283 -23.62 26.50 -22.12
N LYS A 284 -23.94 25.55 -22.99
CA LYS A 284 -24.66 24.33 -22.62
C LYS A 284 -23.75 23.32 -21.92
N GLU A 285 -22.51 23.19 -22.38
CA GLU A 285 -21.56 22.21 -21.84
C GLU A 285 -21.03 22.58 -20.45
N LEU A 286 -20.94 23.87 -20.16
CA LEU A 286 -20.53 24.41 -18.85
C LEU A 286 -21.71 24.66 -17.90
N GLU A 287 -22.90 24.12 -18.18
CA GLU A 287 -24.02 24.24 -17.27
C GLU A 287 -23.72 23.52 -15.94
N GLY A 288 -23.74 24.26 -14.83
CA GLY A 288 -23.35 23.76 -13.51
C GLY A 288 -21.87 23.94 -13.15
N THR A 289 -21.02 24.41 -14.08
CA THR A 289 -19.63 24.80 -13.80
C THR A 289 -19.58 26.19 -13.17
N ARG A 290 -18.77 26.38 -12.11
CA ARG A 290 -18.51 27.70 -11.53
C ARG A 290 -17.59 28.51 -12.46
N LEU A 291 -18.10 29.61 -13.01
CA LEU A 291 -17.30 30.51 -13.82
C LEU A 291 -16.46 31.44 -12.94
N LEU A 292 -15.15 31.47 -13.18
CA LEU A 292 -14.16 32.27 -12.48
C LEU A 292 -13.75 33.44 -13.38
N ASN A 293 -13.99 34.68 -12.95
CA ASN A 293 -13.59 35.84 -13.76
C ASN A 293 -12.06 35.96 -13.76
N ALA A 294 -11.43 35.60 -14.88
CA ALA A 294 -9.97 35.59 -15.05
C ALA A 294 -9.37 36.97 -15.37
N GLU A 295 -10.22 38.00 -15.53
CA GLU A 295 -9.82 39.40 -15.71
C GLU A 295 -9.55 40.09 -14.37
N LYS A 296 -9.83 39.43 -13.24
CA LYS A 296 -9.70 39.96 -11.88
C LYS A 296 -8.93 38.97 -10.99
N SER A 297 -8.46 39.44 -9.82
CA SER A 297 -7.91 38.55 -8.78
C SER A 297 -8.96 37.50 -8.41
N MET A 298 -8.56 36.23 -8.43
CA MET A 298 -9.44 35.12 -8.11
C MET A 298 -9.37 34.81 -6.61
N GLN A 299 -10.51 34.72 -5.94
CA GLN A 299 -10.51 34.36 -4.52
C GLN A 299 -10.19 32.88 -4.35
N VAL A 300 -8.97 32.57 -3.92
CA VAL A 300 -8.47 31.21 -3.82
C VAL A 300 -9.35 30.34 -2.91
N GLU A 301 -9.85 30.91 -1.82
CA GLU A 301 -10.70 30.22 -0.85
C GLU A 301 -12.01 29.70 -1.49
N GLU A 302 -12.58 30.44 -2.46
CA GLU A 302 -13.78 29.99 -3.16
C GLU A 302 -13.52 28.74 -3.99
N ILE A 303 -12.34 28.62 -4.60
CA ILE A 303 -11.97 27.47 -5.43
C ILE A 303 -11.78 26.24 -4.53
N PHE A 304 -11.08 26.38 -3.41
CA PHE A 304 -10.88 25.27 -2.47
C PHE A 304 -12.18 24.82 -1.77
N ARG A 305 -13.15 25.72 -1.56
CA ARG A 305 -14.49 25.35 -1.04
C ARG A 305 -15.23 24.39 -1.98
N LEU A 306 -14.93 24.43 -3.28
CA LEU A 306 -15.49 23.48 -4.23
C LEU A 306 -14.89 22.08 -4.10
N LYS A 307 -13.87 21.87 -3.25
CA LYS A 307 -13.19 20.57 -3.07
C LYS A 307 -12.77 19.96 -4.42
N PRO A 308 -11.92 20.65 -5.21
CA PRO A 308 -11.31 20.07 -6.40
C PRO A 308 -10.43 18.87 -6.02
N ASP A 309 -10.44 17.84 -6.87
CA ASP A 309 -9.46 16.75 -6.81
C ASP A 309 -8.16 17.16 -7.52
N LEU A 310 -8.25 18.11 -8.46
CA LEU A 310 -7.16 18.66 -9.24
C LEU A 310 -7.46 20.12 -9.63
N ILE A 311 -6.46 21.00 -9.51
CA ILE A 311 -6.50 22.37 -10.01
C ILE A 311 -5.46 22.52 -11.12
N LEU A 312 -5.91 22.72 -12.35
CA LEU A 312 -5.04 23.01 -13.49
C LEU A 312 -4.76 24.52 -13.55
N LYS A 313 -3.50 24.92 -13.38
CA LYS A 313 -3.10 26.33 -13.36
C LYS A 313 -2.14 26.68 -14.48
N THR A 314 -2.37 27.83 -15.11
CA THR A 314 -1.39 28.52 -15.97
C THR A 314 -1.10 29.91 -15.39
N ALA A 315 -0.17 30.65 -16.03
CA ALA A 315 -0.02 32.07 -15.75
C ALA A 315 -1.34 32.81 -16.01
N CYS A 316 -1.74 33.66 -15.06
CA CYS A 316 -2.89 34.56 -15.17
C CYS A 316 -2.42 36.03 -15.13
N PRO A 317 -3.11 36.96 -15.81
CA PRO A 317 -2.71 38.37 -15.85
C PRO A 317 -2.67 39.07 -14.48
N SER A 318 -3.48 38.59 -13.51
CA SER A 318 -3.62 39.17 -12.18
C SER A 318 -2.92 38.39 -11.07
N ASP A 319 -1.87 37.62 -11.38
CA ASP A 319 -1.19 36.69 -10.45
C ASP A 319 -0.42 37.40 -9.30
N ALA A 320 -1.10 38.18 -8.46
CA ALA A 320 -0.57 38.73 -7.20
C ALA A 320 -0.45 37.65 -6.10
N GLU A 321 -1.01 36.46 -6.31
CA GLU A 321 -1.20 35.38 -5.33
C GLU A 321 -0.25 34.18 -5.52
N GLN A 322 0.80 34.32 -6.33
CA GLN A 322 1.75 33.23 -6.70
C GLN A 322 2.26 32.38 -5.51
N PRO A 323 2.62 32.94 -4.33
CA PRO A 323 3.16 32.13 -3.23
C PRO A 323 2.18 31.08 -2.70
N PHE A 324 0.87 31.35 -2.77
CA PHE A 324 -0.16 30.46 -2.26
C PHE A 324 -0.30 29.21 -3.13
N TRP A 325 -0.32 29.36 -4.45
CA TRP A 325 -0.57 28.23 -5.37
C TRP A 325 0.53 27.17 -5.34
N HIS A 326 1.79 27.54 -5.09
CA HIS A 326 2.93 26.61 -5.10
C HIS A 326 2.99 25.67 -3.88
N HIS A 327 2.32 26.01 -2.78
CA HIS A 327 2.44 25.25 -1.51
C HIS A 327 1.22 24.39 -1.20
N HIS A 328 0.22 24.34 -2.10
CA HIS A 328 -1.05 23.68 -1.84
C HIS A 328 -1.35 22.57 -2.87
N SER A 329 -1.43 21.33 -2.39
CA SER A 329 -2.10 20.25 -3.12
C SER A 329 -3.61 20.54 -3.19
N PRO A 330 -4.31 20.28 -4.31
CA PRO A 330 -3.89 19.55 -5.51
C PRO A 330 -3.67 20.46 -6.74
N VAL A 331 -2.72 21.40 -6.69
CA VAL A 331 -2.44 22.33 -7.80
C VAL A 331 -1.36 21.78 -8.74
N GLU A 332 -1.65 21.71 -10.03
CA GLU A 332 -0.74 21.32 -11.11
C GLU A 332 -0.53 22.49 -12.07
N PHE A 333 0.73 22.91 -12.25
CA PHE A 333 1.09 23.95 -13.18
C PHE A 333 1.32 23.36 -14.57
N LEU A 334 0.59 23.86 -15.56
CA LEU A 334 0.76 23.47 -16.96
C LEU A 334 1.88 24.31 -17.60
N PRO A 335 2.80 23.69 -18.35
CA PRO A 335 3.75 24.43 -19.16
C PRO A 335 3.02 25.27 -20.22
N VAL A 336 3.67 26.34 -20.68
CA VAL A 336 3.21 27.08 -21.85
C VAL A 336 3.56 26.27 -23.08
N HIS A 337 2.53 25.91 -23.85
CA HIS A 337 2.63 25.20 -25.11
C HIS A 337 2.28 26.12 -26.28
N GLN A 338 2.83 25.81 -27.46
CA GLN A 338 2.54 26.56 -28.69
C GLN A 338 1.33 25.99 -29.42
N GLU A 339 1.23 24.67 -29.45
CA GLU A 339 0.18 23.96 -30.17
C GLU A 339 -0.94 23.51 -29.24
N TRP A 340 -2.16 23.43 -29.78
CA TRP A 340 -3.35 23.09 -29.00
C TRP A 340 -3.33 21.64 -28.51
N ASP A 341 -2.69 20.75 -29.25
CA ASP A 341 -2.65 19.31 -28.98
C ASP A 341 -1.64 18.97 -27.88
N GLU A 342 -0.57 19.75 -27.75
CA GLU A 342 0.33 19.69 -26.60
C GLU A 342 -0.41 20.00 -25.28
N TYR A 343 -1.28 21.02 -25.26
CA TYR A 343 -2.15 21.28 -24.10
C TYR A 343 -3.10 20.09 -23.84
N LEU A 344 -3.68 19.51 -24.91
CA LEU A 344 -4.57 18.36 -24.79
C LEU A 344 -3.86 17.17 -24.13
N GLU A 345 -2.65 16.83 -24.58
CA GLU A 345 -1.83 15.74 -24.05
C GLU A 345 -1.39 16.02 -22.60
N SER A 346 -0.96 17.25 -22.33
CA SER A 346 -0.53 17.70 -21.00
C SER A 346 -1.68 17.61 -19.99
N ILE A 347 -2.90 18.00 -20.38
CA ILE A 347 -4.10 17.84 -19.55
C ILE A 347 -4.48 16.37 -19.43
N ALA A 348 -4.50 15.63 -20.53
CA ALA A 348 -4.91 14.22 -20.56
C ALA A 348 -4.05 13.33 -19.68
N SER A 349 -2.72 13.53 -19.68
CA SER A 349 -1.79 12.80 -18.80
C SER A 349 -2.06 13.03 -17.31
N ARG A 350 -2.48 14.23 -16.92
CA ARG A 350 -2.79 14.58 -15.51
C ARG A 350 -4.13 14.03 -15.04
N ILE A 351 -5.05 13.74 -15.97
CA ILE A 351 -6.40 13.22 -15.64
C ILE A 351 -6.61 11.77 -16.11
N GLY A 352 -5.57 11.11 -16.64
CA GLY A 352 -5.60 9.72 -17.12
C GLY A 352 -6.51 9.49 -18.33
N LYS A 353 -6.44 10.37 -19.33
CA LYS A 353 -7.30 10.40 -20.53
C LYS A 353 -6.51 10.39 -21.85
N GLU A 354 -5.31 9.85 -21.85
CA GLU A 354 -4.37 9.86 -22.98
C GLU A 354 -4.97 9.21 -24.24
N LYS A 355 -5.67 8.07 -24.08
CA LYS A 355 -6.36 7.41 -25.19
C LYS A 355 -7.47 8.28 -25.81
N GLN A 356 -8.19 9.05 -24.98
CA GLN A 356 -9.18 9.99 -25.49
C GLN A 356 -8.50 11.15 -26.22
N ALA A 357 -7.36 11.63 -25.73
CA ALA A 357 -6.59 12.67 -26.42
C ALA A 357 -6.13 12.22 -27.80
N GLU A 358 -5.59 11.00 -27.93
CA GLU A 358 -5.21 10.41 -29.22
C GLU A 358 -6.40 10.35 -30.19
N GLN A 359 -7.57 9.95 -29.70
CA GLN A 359 -8.80 9.92 -30.50
C GLN A 359 -9.20 11.33 -30.99
N VAL A 360 -9.23 12.31 -30.09
CA VAL A 360 -9.56 13.71 -30.42
C VAL A 360 -8.57 14.26 -31.45
N LYS A 361 -7.26 14.00 -31.30
CA LYS A 361 -6.25 14.40 -32.29
C LYS A 361 -6.50 13.78 -33.66
N ALA A 362 -6.81 12.49 -33.71
CA ALA A 362 -7.13 11.81 -34.96
C ALA A 362 -8.38 12.42 -35.63
N GLU A 363 -9.43 12.72 -34.86
CA GLU A 363 -10.66 13.34 -35.36
C GLU A 363 -10.41 14.75 -35.91
N VAL A 364 -9.65 15.59 -35.19
CA VAL A 364 -9.29 16.94 -35.67
C VAL A 364 -8.45 16.85 -36.94
N HIS A 365 -7.45 15.96 -37.00
CA HIS A 365 -6.63 15.80 -38.19
C HIS A 365 -7.45 15.36 -39.42
N GLN A 366 -8.41 14.44 -39.24
CA GLN A 366 -9.31 14.04 -40.32
C GLN A 366 -10.18 15.21 -40.82
N LEU A 367 -10.67 16.06 -39.90
CA LEU A 367 -11.43 17.26 -40.25
C LEU A 367 -10.58 18.27 -41.02
N GLU A 368 -9.33 18.49 -40.60
CA GLU A 368 -8.39 19.36 -41.31
C GLU A 368 -8.11 18.88 -42.73
N GLU A 369 -7.83 17.60 -42.91
CA GLU A 369 -7.57 17.03 -44.24
C GLU A 369 -8.80 17.10 -45.14
N ALA A 370 -10.00 16.88 -44.59
CA ALA A 370 -11.25 17.06 -45.31
C ALA A 370 -11.47 18.53 -45.72
N ALA A 371 -11.17 19.49 -44.84
CA ALA A 371 -11.28 20.92 -45.12
C ALA A 371 -10.28 21.36 -46.20
N LYS A 372 -9.00 20.94 -46.10
CA LYS A 372 -7.97 21.23 -47.10
C LYS A 372 -8.36 20.69 -48.49
N LYS A 373 -8.93 19.48 -48.56
CA LYS A 373 -9.44 18.92 -49.83
C LYS A 373 -10.56 19.76 -50.43
N LYS A 374 -11.54 20.19 -49.62
CA LYS A 374 -12.62 21.06 -50.11
C LYS A 374 -12.12 22.40 -50.62
N LEU A 375 -11.16 23.02 -49.94
CA LEU A 375 -10.58 24.30 -50.37
C LEU A 375 -9.79 24.18 -51.67
N ARG A 376 -9.14 23.04 -51.92
CA ARG A 376 -8.47 22.77 -53.22
C ARG A 376 -9.46 22.60 -54.37
N ILE A 377 -10.62 21.98 -54.12
CA ILE A 377 -11.64 21.74 -55.15
C ILE A 377 -12.43 23.02 -55.48
N SER A 378 -12.61 23.94 -54.53
CA SER A 378 -13.32 25.21 -54.75
C SER A 378 -12.46 26.32 -55.36
N GLY A 379 -11.17 26.08 -55.58
CA GLY A 379 -10.21 27.01 -56.18
C GLY A 379 -9.83 26.71 -57.64
N GLU A 380 -10.34 25.60 -58.18
CA GLU A 380 -10.36 25.26 -59.62
C GLU A 380 -11.74 25.63 -60.20
#